data_AF-A0A7C7MWA3-F1
#
_entry.id   AF-A0A7C7MWA3-F1
#
_cell.length_a   1.000
_cell.length_b   1.000
_cell.length_c   1.000
_cell.angle_alpha   90.00
_cell.angle_beta   90.00
_cell.angle_gamma   90.00
#
_symmetry.space_group_name_H-M   'P 1'
#
loop_
_entity.id
_entity.type
_entity.pdbx_description
1 polymer ?
#
loop_
_entity_poly.entity_id
_entity_poly.type
_entity_poly.pdbx_seq_one_letter_code
_entity_poly.pdbx_strand_id
1 'polypeptide(L)'
;MMKKIHLLIAVSIGFTNPSIFGQDSPDFANGVELGQLEYEWLSEASGLAASQKNKNVIWSHNDSGDDNVIYALNLRGEHLGIYTIEGAADARDWEDIAVGPGPDEEESYIYIGEIGDNYSQYDEKYIYRVPEPDVDANQEPVETTLTGVET
;
A
#
# COMPACT_ATOMS: atom_id res chain seq x y z
N MET A 1 71.16 46.78 5.98
CA MET A 1 69.70 46.83 6.18
C MET A 1 69.19 45.38 6.21
N MET A 2 68.89 44.84 7.39
CA MET A 2 68.54 43.41 7.54
C MET A 2 67.05 43.19 7.19
N LYS A 3 66.78 42.28 6.23
CA LYS A 3 65.41 41.82 5.94
C LYS A 3 64.98 40.80 7.00
N LYS A 4 63.89 41.06 7.72
CA LYS A 4 63.25 40.08 8.59
C LYS A 4 62.58 39.00 7.74
N ILE A 5 62.96 37.74 7.94
CA ILE A 5 62.25 36.57 7.39
C ILE A 5 61.15 36.21 8.40
N HIS A 6 59.90 36.20 7.95
CA HIS A 6 58.79 35.65 8.73
C HIS A 6 58.55 34.22 8.24
N LEU A 7 58.76 33.26 9.14
CA LEU A 7 58.44 31.86 8.91
C LEU A 7 56.97 31.65 9.31
N LEU A 8 56.11 31.34 8.35
CA LEU A 8 54.75 30.87 8.61
C LEU A 8 54.77 29.34 8.62
N ILE A 9 54.44 28.71 9.73
CA ILE A 9 54.16 27.27 9.79
C ILE A 9 52.64 27.12 9.83
N ALA A 10 52.06 26.64 8.74
CA ALA A 10 50.66 26.20 8.74
C ALA A 10 50.62 24.74 9.18
N VAL A 11 50.07 24.47 10.36
CA VAL A 11 49.74 23.10 10.78
C VAL A 11 48.32 22.82 10.27
N SER A 12 48.20 21.97 9.25
CA SER A 12 46.90 21.39 8.89
C SER A 12 46.63 20.23 9.84
N ILE A 13 45.76 20.43 10.82
CA ILE A 13 45.18 19.30 11.57
C ILE A 13 44.06 18.75 10.70
N GLY A 14 44.33 17.65 10.01
CA GLY A 14 43.29 16.87 9.36
C GLY A 14 42.49 16.15 10.45
N PHE A 15 41.28 16.61 10.74
CA PHE A 15 40.29 15.73 11.35
C PHE A 15 39.78 14.83 10.22
N THR A 16 40.36 13.63 10.09
CA THR A 16 39.56 12.56 9.49
C THR A 16 38.50 12.25 10.53
N ASN A 17 37.24 12.59 10.24
CA ASN A 17 36.13 11.85 10.84
C ASN A 17 36.10 10.50 10.12
N PRO A 18 36.67 9.41 10.65
CA PRO A 18 36.20 8.12 10.20
C PRO A 18 34.74 8.02 10.67
N SER A 19 33.91 7.40 9.85
CA SER A 19 32.48 7.19 10.09
C SER A 19 31.59 8.39 9.73
N ILE A 20 31.38 8.56 8.42
CA ILE A 20 29.98 8.60 7.97
C ILE A 20 29.45 7.22 8.34
N PHE A 21 28.89 7.09 9.55
CA PHE A 21 28.06 5.93 9.86
C PHE A 21 26.93 5.95 8.83
N GLY A 22 26.77 4.81 8.16
CA GLY A 22 25.72 4.61 7.19
C GLY A 22 24.42 5.12 7.78
N GLN A 23 23.69 5.85 6.93
CA GLN A 23 22.25 6.05 7.00
C GLN A 23 21.61 5.11 8.04
N ASP A 24 21.17 5.66 9.18
CA ASP A 24 20.33 4.94 10.11
C ASP A 24 19.17 4.38 9.27
N SER A 25 19.26 3.10 8.91
CA SER A 25 18.08 2.38 8.43
C SER A 25 17.05 2.62 9.52
N PRO A 26 15.83 3.08 9.20
CA PRO A 26 14.80 3.17 10.22
C PRO A 26 14.77 1.81 10.93
N ASP A 27 15.00 1.84 12.26
CA ASP A 27 14.90 0.64 13.09
C ASP A 27 13.44 0.22 13.03
N PHE A 28 13.11 -0.62 12.05
CA PHE A 28 11.82 -1.28 12.01
C PHE A 28 11.76 -2.24 13.19
N ALA A 29 10.66 -2.21 13.92
CA ALA A 29 10.39 -3.24 14.90
C ALA A 29 10.29 -4.61 14.20
N ASN A 30 10.49 -5.68 14.95
CA ASN A 30 10.16 -7.02 14.45
C ASN A 30 8.70 -7.06 14.00
N GLY A 31 8.44 -7.83 12.94
CA GLY A 31 7.07 -8.13 12.53
C GLY A 31 6.27 -8.75 13.69
N VAL A 32 5.01 -8.34 13.80
CA VAL A 32 4.06 -8.92 14.74
C VAL A 32 3.04 -9.71 13.94
N GLU A 33 2.90 -10.99 14.26
CA GLU A 33 1.83 -11.82 13.73
C GLU A 33 0.50 -11.39 14.38
N LEU A 34 -0.43 -10.86 13.57
CA LEU A 34 -1.72 -10.37 14.06
C LEU A 34 -2.86 -11.38 13.90
N GLY A 35 -2.72 -12.30 12.96
CA GLY A 35 -3.73 -13.32 12.67
C GLY A 35 -3.39 -14.15 11.45
N GLN A 36 -4.25 -15.11 11.17
CA GLN A 36 -4.18 -15.98 10.01
C GLN A 36 -5.37 -15.66 9.11
N LEU A 37 -5.14 -15.56 7.79
CA LEU A 37 -6.23 -15.47 6.83
C LEU A 37 -7.06 -16.76 6.89
N GLU A 38 -8.32 -16.64 7.29
CA GLU A 38 -9.25 -17.77 7.40
C GLU A 38 -10.15 -17.91 6.15
N TYR A 39 -10.05 -16.97 5.21
CA TYR A 39 -10.95 -16.91 4.06
C TYR A 39 -10.38 -17.63 2.84
N GLU A 40 -10.94 -18.78 2.53
CA GLU A 40 -10.46 -19.71 1.50
C GLU A 40 -10.53 -19.16 0.07
N TRP A 41 -11.35 -18.15 -0.20
CA TRP A 41 -11.47 -17.55 -1.53
C TRP A 41 -10.41 -16.47 -1.79
N LEU A 42 -9.75 -15.94 -0.76
CA LEU A 42 -8.59 -15.04 -0.91
C LEU A 42 -7.30 -15.87 -1.00
N SER A 43 -7.17 -16.68 -2.06
CA SER A 43 -6.10 -17.66 -2.22
C SER A 43 -4.83 -17.13 -2.90
N GLU A 44 -4.91 -15.99 -3.59
CA GLU A 44 -3.87 -15.37 -4.40
C GLU A 44 -3.75 -13.86 -4.07
N ALA A 45 -3.82 -13.53 -2.77
CA ALA A 45 -3.75 -12.15 -2.30
C ALA A 45 -2.51 -11.40 -2.81
N SER A 46 -2.70 -10.37 -3.66
CA SER A 46 -1.59 -9.55 -4.19
C SER A 46 -1.44 -8.21 -3.49
N GLY A 47 -2.57 -7.56 -3.15
CA GLY A 47 -2.61 -6.25 -2.52
C GLY A 47 -3.09 -6.28 -1.07
N LEU A 48 -2.59 -5.35 -0.24
CA LEU A 48 -3.09 -5.13 1.13
C LEU A 48 -3.09 -3.65 1.51
N ALA A 49 -4.24 -3.11 1.91
CA ALA A 49 -4.36 -1.72 2.36
C ALA A 49 -5.15 -1.59 3.66
N ALA A 50 -4.61 -0.83 4.62
CA ALA A 50 -5.37 -0.46 5.81
C ALA A 50 -6.46 0.55 5.45
N SER A 51 -7.66 0.32 5.95
CA SER A 51 -8.77 1.25 5.80
C SER A 51 -8.47 2.58 6.50
N GLN A 52 -8.84 3.71 5.87
CA GLN A 52 -8.77 5.03 6.50
C GLN A 52 -10.10 5.39 7.18
N LYS A 53 -11.22 5.03 6.56
CA LYS A 53 -12.57 5.27 7.09
C LYS A 53 -12.96 4.32 8.23
N ASN A 54 -12.54 3.06 8.15
CA ASN A 54 -13.01 1.98 9.01
C ASN A 54 -11.89 1.46 9.91
N LYS A 55 -12.05 1.66 11.22
CA LYS A 55 -11.06 1.25 12.20
C LYS A 55 -10.89 -0.27 12.21
N ASN A 56 -9.64 -0.74 12.19
CA ASN A 56 -9.24 -2.16 12.24
C ASN A 56 -9.70 -3.00 11.04
N VAL A 57 -10.05 -2.37 9.92
CA VAL A 57 -10.38 -3.04 8.66
C VAL A 57 -9.19 -2.96 7.70
N ILE A 58 -8.98 -4.04 6.96
CA ILE A 58 -7.98 -4.17 5.92
C ILE A 58 -8.67 -4.62 4.63
N TRP A 59 -8.24 -4.07 3.51
CA TRP A 59 -8.68 -4.42 2.16
C TRP A 59 -7.64 -5.28 1.45
N SER A 60 -8.10 -6.24 0.66
CA SER A 60 -7.26 -7.10 -0.20
C SER A 60 -8.04 -7.57 -1.42
N HIS A 61 -7.36 -8.19 -2.38
CA HIS A 61 -7.94 -8.84 -3.56
C HIS A 61 -6.97 -9.93 -4.05
N ASN A 62 -7.49 -10.87 -4.86
CA ASN A 62 -6.64 -11.84 -5.57
C ASN A 62 -6.00 -11.21 -6.83
N ASP A 63 -4.95 -11.86 -7.36
CA ASP A 63 -4.24 -11.37 -8.55
C ASP A 63 -5.04 -11.57 -9.85
N SER A 64 -5.32 -12.81 -10.24
CA SER A 64 -5.68 -13.16 -11.60
C SER A 64 -6.71 -14.28 -11.64
N GLY A 65 -7.57 -14.25 -12.66
CA GLY A 65 -8.56 -15.31 -12.89
C GLY A 65 -9.70 -15.35 -11.87
N ASP A 66 -9.84 -14.29 -11.07
CA ASP A 66 -10.88 -14.14 -10.06
C ASP A 66 -11.93 -13.08 -10.47
N ASP A 67 -13.02 -13.03 -9.73
CA ASP A 67 -14.07 -12.04 -9.91
C ASP A 67 -13.55 -10.62 -9.59
N ASN A 68 -14.25 -9.61 -10.09
CA ASN A 68 -13.95 -8.18 -9.89
C ASN A 68 -14.30 -7.69 -8.46
N VAL A 69 -13.79 -8.37 -7.44
CA VAL A 69 -14.12 -8.16 -6.03
C VAL A 69 -12.92 -7.75 -5.20
N ILE A 70 -13.18 -6.98 -4.14
CA ILE A 70 -12.25 -6.79 -3.03
C ILE A 70 -12.84 -7.39 -1.76
N TYR A 71 -11.96 -7.80 -0.84
CA TYR A 71 -12.31 -8.40 0.43
C TYR A 71 -12.03 -7.44 1.58
N ALA A 72 -12.99 -7.31 2.49
CA ALA A 72 -12.76 -6.70 3.79
C ALA A 72 -12.39 -7.77 4.82
N LEU A 73 -11.36 -7.48 5.61
CA LEU A 73 -10.89 -8.34 6.70
C LEU A 73 -10.68 -7.49 7.95
N ASN A 74 -10.75 -8.10 9.13
CA ASN A 74 -10.23 -7.45 10.32
C ASN A 74 -8.76 -7.82 10.58
N LEU A 75 -8.13 -7.21 11.60
CA LEU A 75 -6.72 -7.44 11.93
C LEU A 75 -6.37 -8.89 12.31
N ARG A 76 -7.36 -9.73 12.64
CA ARG A 76 -7.17 -11.16 12.95
C ARG A 76 -7.24 -12.04 11.69
N GLY A 77 -7.52 -11.46 10.53
CA GLY A 77 -7.71 -12.19 9.27
C GLY A 77 -9.13 -12.74 9.10
N GLU A 78 -10.07 -12.35 9.97
CA GLU A 78 -11.48 -12.74 9.88
C GLU A 78 -12.16 -11.97 8.74
N HIS A 79 -12.95 -12.68 7.94
CA HIS A 79 -13.67 -12.12 6.79
C HIS A 79 -14.85 -11.24 7.23
N LEU A 80 -14.94 -10.03 6.65
CA LEU A 80 -16.00 -9.06 6.92
C LEU A 80 -16.91 -8.83 5.72
N GLY A 81 -16.51 -9.24 4.52
CA GLY A 81 -17.36 -9.18 3.33
C GLY A 81 -16.62 -9.14 2.01
N ILE A 82 -17.40 -9.33 0.94
CA ILE A 82 -16.99 -9.30 -0.46
C ILE A 82 -17.67 -8.11 -1.13
N TYR A 83 -16.89 -7.30 -1.82
CA TYR A 83 -17.35 -6.06 -2.42
C TYR A 83 -17.03 -6.06 -3.92
N THR A 84 -18.04 -6.26 -4.75
CA THR A 84 -17.93 -6.20 -6.20
C THR A 84 -17.73 -4.76 -6.66
N ILE A 85 -16.80 -4.53 -7.58
CA ILE A 85 -16.50 -3.22 -8.15
C ILE A 85 -17.35 -3.01 -9.41
N GLU A 86 -18.37 -2.16 -9.33
CA GLU A 86 -19.27 -1.91 -10.46
C GLU A 86 -18.52 -1.40 -11.69
N GLY A 87 -18.74 -2.05 -12.83
CA GLY A 87 -18.17 -1.62 -14.10
C GLY A 87 -16.69 -1.99 -14.31
N ALA A 88 -16.01 -2.54 -13.30
CA ALA A 88 -14.72 -3.19 -13.49
C ALA A 88 -14.91 -4.52 -14.22
N ALA A 89 -13.97 -4.85 -15.11
CA ALA A 89 -13.87 -6.20 -15.65
C ALA A 89 -13.36 -7.16 -14.56
N ASP A 90 -13.55 -8.47 -14.78
CA ASP A 90 -12.98 -9.52 -13.94
C ASP A 90 -11.47 -9.30 -13.73
N ALA A 91 -10.96 -9.73 -12.57
CA ALA A 91 -9.59 -9.50 -12.16
C ALA A 91 -8.62 -10.26 -13.08
N ARG A 92 -8.18 -9.57 -14.13
CA ARG A 92 -7.27 -10.11 -15.13
C ARG A 92 -5.88 -10.36 -14.58
N ASP A 93 -5.37 -9.37 -13.86
CA ASP A 93 -4.05 -9.32 -13.21
C ASP A 93 -4.00 -8.07 -12.31
N TRP A 94 -4.85 -8.05 -11.27
CA TRP A 94 -4.90 -6.99 -10.27
C TRP A 94 -3.70 -7.13 -9.33
N GLU A 95 -3.01 -6.04 -9.05
CA GLU A 95 -1.76 -6.10 -8.27
C GLU A 95 -1.85 -5.24 -7.01
N ASP A 96 -1.79 -3.92 -7.14
CA ASP A 96 -1.74 -3.03 -5.97
C ASP A 96 -3.14 -2.56 -5.55
N ILE A 97 -3.30 -2.36 -4.24
CA ILE A 97 -4.47 -1.72 -3.63
C ILE A 97 -4.02 -0.67 -2.62
N ALA A 98 -4.66 0.50 -2.66
CA ALA A 98 -4.36 1.59 -1.75
C ALA A 98 -5.64 2.28 -1.27
N VAL A 99 -5.55 2.92 -0.10
CA VAL A 99 -6.62 3.79 0.42
C VAL A 99 -6.08 5.20 0.60
N GLY A 100 -6.82 6.20 0.14
CA GLY A 100 -6.39 7.59 0.19
C GLY A 100 -7.50 8.59 -0.13
N PRO A 101 -7.20 9.90 -0.03
CA PRO A 101 -8.14 10.95 -0.43
C PRO A 101 -8.44 10.87 -1.93
N GLY A 102 -9.53 11.50 -2.36
CA GLY A 102 -9.94 11.56 -3.76
C GLY A 102 -10.52 12.92 -4.16
N PRO A 103 -11.41 12.96 -5.17
CA PRO A 103 -12.00 14.20 -5.67
C PRO A 103 -12.78 14.98 -4.61
N ASP A 104 -13.42 14.26 -3.67
CA ASP A 104 -13.97 14.84 -2.45
C ASP A 104 -12.94 14.72 -1.33
N GLU A 105 -12.50 15.85 -0.77
CA GLU A 105 -11.49 15.91 0.29
C GLU A 105 -12.04 15.40 1.64
N GLU A 106 -13.36 15.30 1.80
CA GLU A 106 -14.01 14.78 3.00
C GLU A 106 -14.20 13.25 2.97
N GLU A 107 -13.96 12.61 1.82
CA GLU A 107 -14.16 11.18 1.61
C GLU A 107 -12.83 10.42 1.46
N SER A 108 -12.88 9.15 1.82
CA SER A 108 -11.80 8.18 1.60
C SER A 108 -12.16 7.29 0.40
N TYR A 109 -11.14 6.92 -0.37
CA TYR A 109 -11.30 6.13 -1.59
C TYR A 109 -10.36 4.94 -1.60
N ILE A 110 -10.84 3.84 -2.15
CA ILE A 110 -10.05 2.66 -2.47
C ILE A 110 -9.61 2.76 -3.92
N TYR A 111 -8.33 2.49 -4.16
CA TYR A 111 -7.68 2.46 -5.47
C TYR A 111 -7.22 1.04 -5.75
N ILE A 112 -7.54 0.49 -6.92
CA ILE A 112 -7.22 -0.89 -7.31
C ILE A 112 -6.53 -0.86 -8.66
N GLY A 113 -5.32 -1.44 -8.75
CA GLY A 113 -4.53 -1.45 -9.97
C GLY A 113 -4.72 -2.73 -10.77
N GLU A 114 -5.43 -2.65 -11.90
CA GLU A 114 -5.39 -3.67 -12.96
C GLU A 114 -4.17 -3.41 -13.85
N ILE A 115 -3.00 -3.65 -13.27
CA ILE A 115 -1.71 -3.23 -13.81
C ILE A 115 -0.78 -4.39 -14.15
N GLY A 116 -1.07 -5.60 -13.67
CA GLY A 116 -0.28 -6.79 -13.98
C GLY A 116 -0.29 -7.08 -15.48
N ASP A 117 0.91 -7.33 -16.02
CA ASP A 117 1.13 -7.68 -17.41
C ASP A 117 2.59 -8.10 -17.69
N ASN A 118 3.00 -9.25 -17.15
CA ASN A 118 4.37 -9.76 -17.31
C ASN A 118 4.81 -9.95 -18.77
N TYR A 119 3.86 -10.06 -19.70
CA TYR A 119 4.11 -10.28 -21.13
C TYR A 119 3.84 -9.05 -22.00
N SER A 120 3.52 -7.89 -21.41
CA SER A 120 3.20 -6.64 -22.11
C SER A 120 2.11 -6.80 -23.19
N GLN A 121 1.06 -7.57 -22.87
CA GLN A 121 -0.03 -7.95 -23.77
C GLN A 121 -1.17 -6.93 -23.85
N TYR A 122 -1.31 -6.03 -22.88
CA TYR A 122 -2.45 -5.11 -22.84
C TYR A 122 -2.03 -3.67 -23.12
N ASP A 123 -2.69 -3.05 -24.09
CA ASP A 123 -2.46 -1.66 -24.52
C ASP A 123 -2.77 -0.65 -23.40
N GLU A 124 -3.69 -1.00 -22.51
CA GLU A 124 -4.18 -0.15 -21.42
C GLU A 124 -4.05 -0.86 -20.07
N LYS A 125 -3.84 -0.05 -19.04
CA LYS A 125 -3.86 -0.42 -17.62
C LYS A 125 -4.87 0.46 -16.92
N TYR A 126 -5.57 -0.08 -15.94
CA TYR A 126 -6.62 0.64 -15.23
C TYR A 126 -6.25 0.84 -13.78
N ILE A 127 -6.65 1.99 -13.23
CA ILE A 127 -6.72 2.21 -11.79
C ILE A 127 -8.18 2.48 -11.49
N TYR A 128 -8.86 1.52 -10.88
CA TYR A 128 -10.22 1.74 -10.40
C TYR A 128 -10.17 2.57 -9.12
N ARG A 129 -10.97 3.62 -9.04
CA ARG A 129 -11.21 4.38 -7.80
C ARG A 129 -12.67 4.24 -7.39
N VAL A 130 -12.91 3.95 -6.12
CA VAL A 130 -14.28 3.86 -5.58
C VAL A 130 -14.35 4.45 -4.17
N PRO A 131 -15.45 5.12 -3.77
CA PRO A 131 -15.63 5.54 -2.39
C PRO A 131 -15.50 4.37 -1.41
N GLU A 132 -14.78 4.58 -0.32
CA GLU A 132 -14.60 3.57 0.72
C GLU A 132 -15.93 3.34 1.47
N PRO A 133 -16.48 2.11 1.46
CA PRO A 133 -17.75 1.81 2.12
C PRO A 133 -17.58 1.79 3.64
N ASP A 134 -18.70 1.88 4.36
CA ASP A 134 -18.73 1.68 5.81
C ASP A 134 -18.67 0.19 6.16
N VAL A 135 -17.73 -0.19 7.02
CA VAL A 135 -17.49 -1.57 7.47
C VAL A 135 -17.19 -1.58 8.97
N ASP A 136 -17.91 -2.40 9.74
CA ASP A 136 -17.57 -2.65 11.14
C ASP A 136 -16.63 -3.86 11.25
N ALA A 137 -15.53 -3.74 12.00
CA ALA A 137 -14.55 -4.82 12.19
C ALA A 137 -15.10 -6.07 12.94
N ASN A 138 -16.35 -6.01 13.41
CA ASN A 138 -17.08 -7.10 14.05
C ASN A 138 -18.38 -7.45 13.32
N GLN A 139 -18.59 -6.95 12.10
CA GLN A 139 -19.78 -7.33 11.33
C GLN A 139 -19.70 -8.79 10.88
N GLU A 140 -20.87 -9.39 10.70
CA GLU A 140 -20.98 -10.62 9.91
C GLU A 140 -20.67 -10.32 8.44
N PRO A 141 -20.09 -11.28 7.69
CA PRO A 141 -19.82 -11.13 6.28
C PRO A 141 -21.01 -10.62 5.48
N VAL A 142 -20.75 -9.63 4.62
CA VAL A 142 -21.73 -9.12 3.64
C VAL A 142 -21.21 -9.30 2.23
N GLU A 143 -22.13 -9.47 1.27
CA GLU A 143 -21.83 -9.40 -0.15
C GLU A 143 -22.59 -8.22 -0.74
N THR A 144 -21.87 -7.28 -1.36
CA THR A 144 -22.47 -6.08 -1.93
C THR A 144 -21.68 -5.57 -3.14
N THR A 145 -22.30 -4.67 -3.90
CA THR A 145 -21.67 -3.98 -5.03
C THR A 145 -21.39 -2.53 -4.67
N LEU A 146 -20.16 -2.09 -4.90
CA LEU A 146 -19.76 -0.69 -4.78
C LEU A 146 -20.03 0.04 -6.09
N THR A 147 -20.67 1.20 -5.98
CA THR A 147 -21.06 2.04 -7.11
C THR A 147 -20.27 3.35 -7.09
N GLY A 148 -20.32 4.12 -8.17
CA GLY A 148 -19.54 5.36 -8.29
C GLY A 148 -18.05 5.09 -8.55
N VAL A 149 -17.75 3.98 -9.23
CA VAL A 149 -16.41 3.60 -9.66
C VAL A 149 -15.96 4.49 -10.82
N GLU A 150 -14.72 4.95 -10.75
CA GLU A 150 -14.04 5.74 -11.78
C GLU A 150 -12.79 5.00 -12.27
N THR A 151 -12.36 5.27 -13.51
CA THR A 151 -11.17 4.69 -14.15
C THR A 151 -10.23 5.74 -14.74
#